data_AF-X0YP10-F1
#
_entry.id   AF-X0YP10-F1
#
_cell.length_a   1.000
_cell.length_b   1.000
_cell.length_c   1.000
_cell.angle_alpha   90.00
_cell.angle_beta   90.00
_cell.angle_gamma   90.00
#
_symmetry.space_group_name_H-M   'P 1'
#
loop_
_entity.id
_entity.type
_entity.pdbx_description
1 polymer ?
#
loop_
_entity_poly.entity_id
_entity_poly.type
_entity_poly.pdbx_seq_one_letter_code
_entity_poly.pdbx_strand_id
1 'polypeptide(L)'
;MTKETTQDIIEWGKLDAMLQFKPTLKLCADYLGIGQTTIKDHIKAKYDKTFTEYREEKMAGVKLKLQQKAMQMAMSGNATMLIFSLKNLCKWTDTPEPDIEDGDLEFV
;
A
#
# COMPACT_ATOMS: atom_id res chain seq x y z
N MET A 1 8.79 -39.75 2.43
CA MET A 1 7.56 -39.15 1.90
C MET A 1 7.92 -37.77 1.39
N THR A 2 7.99 -37.68 0.06
CA THR A 2 8.43 -36.54 -0.72
C THR A 2 7.45 -35.37 -0.55
N LYS A 3 7.94 -34.21 -0.12
CA LYS A 3 7.18 -32.95 -0.19
C LYS A 3 7.25 -32.43 -1.62
N GLU A 4 6.63 -33.17 -2.53
CA GLU A 4 6.45 -32.75 -3.92
C GLU A 4 5.30 -31.72 -3.97
N THR A 5 5.71 -30.47 -4.21
CA THR A 5 5.05 -29.58 -5.17
C THR A 5 3.63 -29.09 -4.84
N THR A 6 3.47 -28.28 -3.79
CA THR A 6 2.30 -27.36 -3.67
C THR A 6 2.67 -25.91 -3.99
N GLN A 7 3.94 -25.67 -4.34
CA GLN A 7 4.48 -24.35 -4.68
C GLN A 7 4.05 -23.85 -6.08
N ASP A 8 3.52 -24.73 -6.94
CA ASP A 8 3.24 -24.49 -8.37
C ASP A 8 1.79 -24.07 -8.73
N ILE A 9 0.87 -24.02 -7.76
CA ILE A 9 -0.54 -23.72 -8.07
C ILE A 9 -0.78 -22.21 -8.25
N ILE A 10 0.07 -21.37 -7.63
CA ILE A 10 -0.08 -19.91 -7.67
C ILE A 10 0.97 -19.29 -8.58
N GLU A 11 0.49 -18.68 -9.66
CA GLU A 11 1.26 -17.80 -10.55
C GLU A 11 1.63 -16.49 -9.82
N TRP A 12 2.67 -16.55 -8.98
CA TRP A 12 3.10 -15.43 -8.13
C TRP A 12 3.43 -14.16 -8.92
N GLY A 13 3.97 -14.27 -10.13
CA GLY A 13 4.25 -13.11 -10.97
C GLY A 13 2.99 -12.35 -11.40
N LYS A 14 1.90 -13.08 -11.69
CA LYS A 14 0.61 -12.48 -12.02
C LYS A 14 -0.06 -11.87 -10.80
N LEU A 15 0.03 -12.55 -9.66
CA LEU A 15 -0.48 -12.04 -8.38
C LEU A 15 0.24 -10.74 -7.99
N ASP A 16 1.57 -10.70 -8.07
CA ASP A 16 2.37 -9.51 -7.75
C ASP A 16 2.05 -8.33 -8.66
N ALA A 17 1.92 -8.56 -9.98
CA ALA A 17 1.53 -7.53 -10.93
C ALA A 17 0.13 -6.99 -10.63
N MET A 18 -0.79 -7.85 -10.19
CA MET A 18 -2.15 -7.45 -9.85
C MET A 18 -2.20 -6.66 -8.55
N LEU A 19 -1.44 -7.06 -7.53
CA LEU A 19 -1.42 -6.44 -6.20
C LEU A 19 -1.01 -4.96 -6.24
N GLN A 20 -0.28 -4.54 -7.28
CA GLN A 20 0.07 -3.14 -7.55
C GLN A 20 -1.16 -2.22 -7.67
N PHE A 21 -2.31 -2.74 -8.10
CA PHE A 21 -3.54 -1.97 -8.32
C PHE A 21 -4.51 -1.98 -7.13
N LYS A 22 -4.05 -2.40 -5.95
CA LYS A 22 -4.89 -2.55 -4.74
C LYS A 22 -6.16 -3.40 -4.99
N PRO A 23 -6.07 -4.59 -5.62
CA PRO A 23 -7.22 -5.44 -5.83
C PRO A 23 -7.79 -5.94 -4.50
N THR A 24 -9.07 -6.33 -4.54
CA THR A 24 -9.70 -7.07 -3.44
C THR A 24 -9.31 -8.54 -3.51
N LEU A 25 -9.34 -9.23 -2.37
CA LEU A 25 -9.04 -10.67 -2.31
C LEU A 25 -9.95 -11.50 -3.25
N LYS A 26 -11.23 -11.10 -3.35
CA LYS A 26 -12.20 -11.71 -4.27
C LYS A 26 -11.74 -11.58 -5.71
N LEU A 27 -11.30 -10.39 -6.13
CA LEU A 27 -10.83 -10.17 -7.50
C LEU A 27 -9.57 -10.98 -7.81
N CYS A 28 -8.64 -11.10 -6.85
CA CYS A 28 -7.47 -11.97 -7.01
C CYS A 28 -7.85 -13.45 -7.14
N ALA A 29 -8.84 -13.90 -6.36
CA ALA A 29 -9.37 -15.26 -6.42
C ALA A 29 -10.05 -15.56 -7.77
N ASP A 30 -10.91 -14.64 -8.23
CA ASP A 30 -11.59 -14.75 -9.51
C ASP A 30 -10.59 -14.75 -10.68
N TYR A 31 -9.54 -13.93 -10.61
CA TYR A 31 -8.51 -13.82 -11.65
C TYR A 31 -7.56 -15.02 -11.72
N LEU A 32 -7.19 -15.58 -10.58
CA LEU A 32 -6.31 -16.75 -10.50
C LEU A 32 -7.07 -18.07 -10.56
N GLY A 33 -8.40 -18.04 -10.50
CA GLY A 33 -9.24 -19.25 -10.49
C GLY A 33 -9.08 -20.10 -9.23
N ILE A 34 -8.66 -19.51 -8.12
CA ILE A 34 -8.37 -20.21 -6.85
C ILE A 34 -9.19 -19.64 -5.69
N GLY A 35 -9.41 -20.46 -4.66
CA GLY A 35 -10.14 -20.06 -3.46
C GLY A 35 -9.46 -18.91 -2.70
N GLN A 36 -10.26 -18.02 -2.11
CA GLN A 36 -9.77 -16.91 -1.28
C GLN A 36 -8.99 -17.39 -0.05
N THR A 37 -9.40 -18.51 0.54
CA THR A 37 -8.70 -19.18 1.66
C THR A 37 -7.35 -19.70 1.20
N THR A 38 -7.32 -20.38 0.06
CA THR A 38 -6.10 -20.89 -0.56
C THR A 38 -5.05 -19.79 -0.76
N ILE A 39 -5.44 -18.62 -1.27
CA ILE A 39 -4.52 -17.48 -1.41
C ILE A 39 -3.93 -17.05 -0.07
N LYS A 40 -4.78 -16.88 0.95
CA LYS A 40 -4.34 -16.45 2.29
C LYS A 40 -3.38 -17.45 2.92
N ASP A 41 -3.72 -18.73 2.85
CA ASP A 41 -2.92 -19.79 3.46
C ASP A 41 -1.56 -19.91 2.77
N HIS A 42 -1.49 -19.74 1.45
CA HIS A 42 -0.23 -19.74 0.71
C HIS A 42 0.63 -18.50 0.98
N ILE A 43 0.03 -17.31 1.09
CA ILE A 43 0.76 -16.10 1.46
C ILE A 43 1.33 -16.24 2.87
N LYS A 44 0.53 -16.75 3.81
CA LYS A 44 0.96 -16.98 5.19
C LYS A 44 2.06 -18.05 5.25
N ALA A 45 1.92 -19.16 4.54
CA ALA A 45 2.92 -20.23 4.53
C ALA A 45 4.26 -19.79 3.90
N LYS A 46 4.23 -18.92 2.88
CA LYS A 46 5.43 -18.50 2.13
C LYS A 46 6.11 -17.25 2.70
N TYR A 47 5.34 -16.28 3.16
CA TYR A 47 5.84 -14.96 3.56
C TYR A 47 5.56 -14.62 5.02
N ASP A 48 4.85 -15.48 5.76
CA ASP A 48 4.41 -15.25 7.14
C ASP A 48 3.70 -13.90 7.34
N LYS A 49 2.94 -13.49 6.32
CA LYS A 49 2.22 -12.22 6.27
C LYS A 49 0.74 -12.43 6.00
N THR A 50 -0.06 -11.49 6.45
CA THR A 50 -1.45 -11.38 6.01
C THR A 50 -1.51 -10.88 4.56
N PHE A 51 -2.63 -11.15 3.87
CA PHE A 51 -2.86 -10.62 2.53
C PHE A 51 -2.74 -9.08 2.47
N THR A 52 -3.18 -8.40 3.53
CA THR A 52 -3.12 -6.93 3.61
C THR A 52 -1.68 -6.43 3.62
N GLU A 53 -0.84 -6.99 4.50
CA GLU A 53 0.59 -6.62 4.60
C GLU A 53 1.33 -6.93 3.30
N TYR A 54 1.06 -8.11 2.72
CA TYR A 54 1.66 -8.51 1.45
C TYR A 54 1.26 -7.56 0.31
N ARG A 55 -0.01 -7.17 0.24
CA ARG A 55 -0.49 -6.19 -0.75
C ARG A 55 0.17 -4.82 -0.54
N GLU A 56 0.30 -4.36 0.69
CA GLU A 56 0.88 -3.05 1.00
C GLU A 56 2.34 -2.96 0.60
N GLU A 57 3.11 -4.01 0.82
CA GLU A 57 4.50 -4.11 0.39
C GLU A 57 4.62 -4.04 -1.14
N LYS A 58 3.79 -4.79 -1.86
CA LYS A 58 3.78 -4.77 -3.33
C LYS A 58 3.30 -3.43 -3.89
N MET A 59 2.46 -2.70 -3.16
CA MET A 59 2.03 -1.35 -3.51
C MET A 59 3.11 -0.28 -3.25
N ALA A 60 4.11 -0.53 -2.41
CA ALA A 60 5.10 0.49 -2.02
C ALA A 60 5.82 1.09 -3.24
N GLY A 61 6.22 0.25 -4.21
CA GLY A 61 6.86 0.70 -5.44
C GLY A 61 5.95 1.57 -6.33
N VAL A 62 4.65 1.26 -6.38
CA VAL A 62 3.67 2.06 -7.14
C VAL A 62 3.43 3.40 -6.44
N LYS A 63 3.29 3.40 -5.12
CA LYS A 63 3.14 4.62 -4.32
C LYS A 63 4.31 5.58 -4.59
N LEU A 64 5.54 5.08 -4.59
CA LEU A 64 6.72 5.89 -4.88
C LEU A 64 6.69 6.47 -6.31
N LYS A 65 6.36 5.66 -7.31
CA LYS A 65 6.23 6.13 -8.71
C LYS A 65 5.15 7.20 -8.86
N LEU A 66 4.02 7.04 -8.18
CA LEU A 66 2.94 8.03 -8.17
C LEU A 66 3.39 9.33 -7.51
N GLN A 67 4.13 9.27 -6.40
CA GLN A 67 4.71 10.45 -5.75
C GLN A 67 5.71 11.16 -6.66
N GLN A 68 6.60 10.42 -7.34
CA GLN A 68 7.53 10.99 -8.32
C GLN A 68 6.78 11.69 -9.46
N LYS A 69 5.74 11.05 -10.00
CA LYS A 69 4.93 11.65 -11.06
C LYS A 69 4.19 12.90 -10.59
N ALA A 70 3.65 12.87 -9.37
CA ALA A 70 3.01 14.02 -8.75
C ALA A 70 3.96 15.21 -8.64
N MET A 71 5.19 14.98 -8.15
CA MET A 71 6.22 16.02 -8.08
C MET A 71 6.60 16.54 -9.46
N GLN A 72 6.76 15.67 -10.45
CA GLN A 72 7.04 16.09 -11.83
C GLN A 72 5.94 17.03 -12.36
N MET A 73 4.66 16.68 -12.17
CA MET A 73 3.54 17.51 -12.62
C MET A 73 3.49 18.85 -11.90
N ALA A 74 3.74 18.86 -10.58
CA ALA A 74 3.82 20.08 -9.79
C ALA A 74 4.91 21.03 -10.32
N MET A 75 6.12 20.51 -10.53
CA MET A 75 7.26 21.27 -11.08
C MET A 75 7.04 21.72 -12.53
N SER A 76 6.16 21.04 -13.27
CA SER A 76 5.77 21.43 -14.64
C SER A 76 4.70 22.54 -14.68
N GLY A 77 4.30 23.10 -13.53
CA GLY A 77 3.36 24.20 -13.43
C GLY A 77 1.91 23.80 -13.14
N ASN A 78 1.63 22.53 -12.80
CA ASN A 78 0.29 22.14 -12.36
C ASN A 78 0.09 22.57 -10.89
N ALA A 79 -0.58 23.70 -10.69
CA ALA A 79 -0.84 24.29 -9.37
C ALA A 79 -1.61 23.36 -8.43
N THR A 80 -2.59 22.60 -8.94
CA THR A 80 -3.35 21.63 -8.13
C THR A 80 -2.43 20.55 -7.58
N MET A 81 -1.52 20.02 -8.41
CA MET A 81 -0.55 19.03 -7.98
C MET A 81 0.48 19.61 -7.02
N LEU A 82 0.87 20.87 -7.20
CA LEU A 82 1.74 21.56 -6.26
C LEU A 82 1.11 21.66 -4.88
N ILE A 83 -0.14 22.14 -4.78
CA ILE A 83 -0.88 22.21 -3.52
C ILE A 83 -1.05 20.82 -2.91
N PHE A 84 -1.43 19.83 -3.72
CA PHE A 84 -1.57 18.45 -3.28
C PHE A 84 -0.26 17.91 -2.67
N SER A 85 0.87 18.12 -3.34
CA SER A 85 2.20 17.70 -2.87
C SER A 85 2.60 18.43 -1.59
N LEU A 86 2.36 19.73 -1.48
CA LEU A 86 2.62 20.50 -0.26
C LEU A 86 1.86 19.95 0.94
N LYS A 87 0.56 19.65 0.77
CA LYS A 87 -0.26 19.11 1.85
C LYS A 87 0.12 17.68 2.23
N ASN A 88 0.25 16.80 1.24
CA ASN A 88 0.41 15.36 1.50
C ASN A 88 1.86 14.95 1.80
N LEU A 89 2.83 15.55 1.12
CA LEU A 89 4.24 15.21 1.22
C LEU A 89 4.98 16.13 2.20
N CYS A 90 4.73 17.44 2.15
CA CYS A 90 5.41 18.41 3.02
C CYS A 90 4.64 18.71 4.32
N LYS A 91 3.49 18.06 4.54
CA LYS A 91 2.62 18.25 5.73
C LYS A 91 2.20 19.70 5.95
N TRP A 92 2.11 20.48 4.88
CA TRP A 92 1.60 21.83 4.93
C TRP A 92 0.10 21.81 5.27
N THR A 93 -0.30 22.56 6.29
CA THR A 93 -1.68 22.69 6.75
C THR A 93 -2.18 24.10 6.47
N ASP A 94 -3.45 24.23 6.07
CA ASP A 94 -4.08 25.55 5.92
C ASP A 94 -4.46 26.15 7.29
N THR A 95 -4.64 25.31 8.30
CA THR A 95 -4.98 25.73 9.66
C THR A 95 -3.68 25.90 10.45
N PRO A 96 -3.40 27.09 11.01
CA PRO A 96 -2.33 27.24 11.99
C PRO A 96 -2.59 26.30 13.17
N GLU A 97 -1.56 25.60 13.63
CA GLU A 97 -1.67 24.76 14.83
C GLU A 97 -2.15 25.65 15.98
N PRO A 98 -3.14 25.22 16.79
CA PRO A 98 -3.52 25.98 17.97
C PRO A 98 -2.28 26.06 18.86
N ASP A 99 -1.89 27.28 19.23
CA ASP A 99 -0.89 27.50 20.27
C ASP A 99 -1.37 26.72 21.52
N ILE A 100 -0.68 25.63 21.84
CA ILE A 100 -0.88 24.94 23.10
C ILE A 100 -0.28 25.90 24.14
N GLU A 101 -1.11 26.72 24.77
CA GLU A 101 -0.70 27.43 25.98
C GLU A 101 -0.32 26.34 27.01
N ASP A 102 0.95 26.32 27.41
CA ASP A 102 1.56 25.45 28.43
C ASP A 102 0.96 25.72 29.83
N GLY A 103 -0.36 25.58 29.98
CA GLY A 103 -1.13 26.07 31.11
C GLY A 103 -1.52 25.02 32.16
N ASP A 104 -1.55 23.73 31.83
CA ASP A 104 -2.05 22.69 32.76
C ASP A 104 -1.13 21.46 32.79
N LEU A 105 0.04 21.60 33.41
CA LEU A 105 0.73 20.49 34.06
C LEU A 105 0.44 20.55 35.56
N GLU A 106 -0.78 20.16 35.96
CA GLU A 106 -1.00 19.77 37.35
C GLU A 106 -0.31 18.41 37.58
N PHE A 107 0.80 18.45 38.32
CA PHE A 107 1.43 17.28 38.90
C PHE A 107 0.50 16.71 39.97
N VAL A 108 0.00 15.49 39.75
CA VAL A 108 -0.59 14.63 40.80
C VAL A 108 0.50 13.75 41.41
#